data_AF-A0A933L4P3-F1
#
_entry.id   AF-A0A933L4P3-F1
#
_cell.length_a   1.000
_cell.length_b   1.000
_cell.length_c   1.000
_cell.angle_alpha   90.00
_cell.angle_beta   90.00
_cell.angle_gamma   90.00
#
_symmetry.space_group_name_H-M   'P 1'
#
loop_
_entity.id
_entity.type
_entity.pdbx_description
1 polymer ?
#
loop_
_entity_poly.entity_id
_entity_poly.type
_entity_poly.pdbx_seq_one_letter_code
_entity_poly.pdbx_strand_id
1 'polypeptide(L)'
;MARFLRALALGATLATTILVSACARPVGDFGRAEPEAIHADFMPATAAFPAAAHGEATSAFNLSDQEREMQNRIWRFLVSPHAVGWFGDGTIALGRARATLPPTDQYYRWLHRQEFASSRVRYARVADDVTADIAAMPKTFAAICAVLDIDRQRGIATSEISGLEPAMLEDAAARRAENRTTIARFVDAAANRYDAYSYALDHLLVETPHQEAVEVDGLLSDLATYVGAAEQGEFC
;
A
#
# COMPACT_ATOMS: atom_id res chain seq x y z
N MET A 1 29.83 3.36 44.79
CA MET A 1 30.05 3.22 43.34
C MET A 1 29.21 2.11 42.68
N ALA A 2 29.15 0.89 43.24
CA ALA A 2 28.44 -0.25 42.60
C ALA A 2 26.91 -0.10 42.43
N ARG A 3 26.22 0.69 43.27
CA ARG A 3 24.77 0.93 43.15
C ARG A 3 24.38 1.90 42.03
N PHE A 4 25.24 2.87 41.71
CA PHE A 4 25.03 3.82 40.60
C PHE A 4 25.20 3.16 39.23
N LEU A 5 26.17 2.23 39.11
CA LEU A 5 26.40 1.46 37.88
C LEU A 5 25.25 0.50 37.53
N ARG A 6 24.57 -0.07 38.54
CA ARG A 6 23.37 -0.90 38.33
C ARG A 6 22.15 -0.11 37.88
N ALA A 7 21.99 1.12 38.35
CA ALA A 7 20.90 2.01 37.92
C ALA A 7 21.07 2.49 36.47
N LEU A 8 22.31 2.78 36.05
CA LEU A 8 22.64 3.09 34.66
C LEU A 8 22.45 1.89 33.72
N ALA A 9 22.79 0.68 34.16
CA ALA A 9 22.59 -0.54 33.37
C ALA A 9 21.09 -0.90 33.19
N LEU A 10 20.25 -0.69 34.22
CA LEU A 10 18.79 -0.86 34.11
C LEU A 10 18.14 0.25 33.26
N GLY A 11 18.60 1.50 33.37
CA GLY A 11 18.10 2.60 32.54
C GLY A 11 18.43 2.44 31.06
N ALA A 12 19.64 1.94 30.75
CA ALA A 12 20.05 1.66 29.37
C ALA A 12 19.29 0.48 28.76
N THR A 13 19.02 -0.59 29.52
CA THR A 13 18.24 -1.75 29.03
C THR A 13 16.75 -1.42 28.85
N LEU A 14 16.18 -0.55 29.69
CA LEU A 14 14.80 -0.06 29.50
C LEU A 14 14.68 0.92 28.32
N ALA A 15 15.69 1.77 28.09
CA ALA A 15 15.71 2.68 26.93
C ALA A 15 15.90 1.93 25.59
N THR A 16 16.68 0.83 25.59
CA THR A 16 16.91 0.04 24.37
C THR A 16 15.68 -0.81 24.00
N THR A 17 14.87 -1.24 24.97
CA THR A 17 13.63 -1.99 24.70
C THR A 17 12.50 -1.10 24.18
N ILE A 18 12.45 0.18 24.58
CA ILE A 18 11.47 1.14 24.03
C ILE A 18 11.79 1.51 22.57
N LEU A 19 13.08 1.64 22.21
CA LEU A 19 13.49 2.02 20.85
C LEU A 19 13.27 0.92 19.80
N VAL A 20 13.19 -0.36 20.18
CA VAL A 20 12.94 -1.47 19.24
C VAL A 20 11.44 -1.71 19.02
N SER A 21 10.57 -1.14 19.85
CA SER A 21 9.11 -1.21 19.66
C SER A 21 8.56 -0.23 18.61
N ALA A 22 9.40 0.67 18.08
CA ALA A 22 8.99 1.71 17.13
C ALA A 22 8.77 1.23 15.67
N CYS A 23 9.06 -0.03 15.34
CA CYS A 23 8.93 -0.54 13.97
C CYS A 23 7.95 -1.72 13.79
N ALA A 24 7.29 -2.18 14.85
CA ALA A 24 6.33 -3.28 14.75
C ALA A 24 4.91 -2.77 15.04
N ARG A 25 4.15 -2.48 13.97
CA ARG A 25 2.70 -2.24 14.09
C ARG A 25 2.02 -3.57 14.39
N PRO A 26 1.11 -3.66 15.37
CA PRO A 26 0.09 -4.70 15.35
C PRO A 26 -0.82 -4.44 14.15
N VAL A 27 -0.73 -5.32 13.16
CA VAL A 27 -1.71 -5.38 12.08
C VAL A 27 -2.98 -6.00 12.65
N GLY A 28 -4.13 -5.35 12.48
CA GLY A 28 -5.41 -6.01 12.73
C GLY A 28 -5.58 -7.19 11.76
N ASP A 29 -6.50 -8.12 12.06
CA ASP A 29 -6.84 -9.19 11.12
C ASP A 29 -7.11 -8.58 9.74
N PHE A 30 -6.43 -9.12 8.72
CA PHE A 30 -6.37 -8.63 7.33
C PHE A 30 -5.38 -7.47 7.01
N GLY A 31 -4.40 -7.18 7.87
CA GLY A 31 -3.34 -6.21 7.52
C GLY A 31 -3.81 -4.76 7.49
N ARG A 32 -4.86 -4.44 8.25
CA ARG A 32 -5.33 -3.05 8.44
C ARG A 32 -4.35 -2.27 9.32
N ALA A 33 -4.08 -1.01 8.96
CA ALA A 33 -3.58 -0.04 9.92
C ALA A 33 -4.72 0.35 10.87
N GLU A 34 -4.49 0.38 12.19
CA GLU A 34 -5.49 0.88 13.14
C GLU A 34 -5.80 2.37 12.88
N PRO A 35 -7.05 2.82 13.08
CA PRO A 35 -7.50 4.13 12.60
C PRO A 35 -6.87 5.35 13.30
N GLU A 36 -6.23 5.23 14.47
CA GLU A 36 -6.00 6.41 15.33
C GLU A 36 -4.57 6.73 15.78
N ALA A 37 -3.54 5.90 15.51
CA ALA A 37 -2.21 6.20 16.07
C ALA A 37 -1.19 6.80 15.08
N ILE A 38 -1.44 6.76 13.77
CA ILE A 38 -0.35 6.97 12.78
C ILE A 38 -0.72 7.85 11.59
N HIS A 39 -1.96 8.33 11.52
CA HIS A 39 -2.32 9.38 10.55
C HIS A 39 -1.83 10.76 10.99
N ALA A 40 -1.76 11.06 12.29
CA ALA A 40 -1.32 12.38 12.77
C ALA A 40 0.20 12.59 12.68
N ASP A 41 1.00 11.56 12.94
CA ASP A 41 2.47 11.71 13.10
C ASP A 41 3.26 11.42 11.81
N PHE A 42 2.68 10.71 10.82
CA PHE A 42 3.36 10.39 9.55
C PHE A 42 2.69 10.98 8.30
N MET A 43 1.46 11.47 8.43
CA MET A 43 0.83 12.35 7.45
C MET A 43 0.54 13.66 8.17
N PRO A 44 1.55 14.52 8.40
CA PRO A 44 1.21 15.86 8.78
C PRO A 44 0.33 16.40 7.65
N ALA A 45 -0.57 17.33 7.99
CA ALA A 45 -1.30 18.13 7.02
C ALA A 45 -0.39 18.84 5.97
N THR A 46 0.93 18.61 6.02
CA THR A 46 1.97 18.90 5.05
C THR A 46 2.01 17.94 3.85
N ALA A 47 0.87 17.48 3.32
CA ALA A 47 0.83 17.03 1.93
C ALA A 47 1.18 18.19 0.96
N ALA A 48 1.12 19.45 1.43
CA ALA A 48 1.35 20.67 0.67
C ALA A 48 2.77 20.85 0.08
N PHE A 49 3.82 20.20 0.60
CA PHE A 49 5.20 20.61 0.28
C PHE A 49 5.92 19.93 -0.90
N PRO A 50 5.67 18.65 -1.31
CA PRO A 50 6.35 18.10 -2.48
C PRO A 50 5.70 18.47 -3.83
N ALA A 51 4.39 18.76 -3.86
CA ALA A 51 3.66 18.98 -5.12
C ALA A 51 3.86 20.37 -5.72
N ALA A 52 4.08 21.39 -4.88
CA ALA A 52 4.42 22.74 -5.35
C ALA A 52 5.75 22.75 -6.15
N ALA A 53 6.67 21.83 -5.85
CA ALA A 53 7.95 21.70 -6.56
C ALA A 53 7.81 21.04 -7.94
N HIS A 54 6.74 20.27 -8.18
CA HIS A 54 6.49 19.55 -9.44
C HIS A 54 5.34 20.13 -10.28
N GLY A 55 4.75 21.25 -9.85
CA GLY A 55 3.63 21.89 -10.56
C GLY A 55 2.33 21.10 -10.51
N GLU A 56 2.20 20.13 -9.60
CA GLU A 56 0.96 19.38 -9.39
C GLU A 56 -0.02 20.25 -8.61
N ALA A 57 -1.20 20.50 -9.18
CA ALA A 57 -2.26 21.25 -8.52
C ALA A 57 -2.72 20.49 -7.27
N THR A 58 -2.65 21.15 -6.11
CA THR A 58 -2.98 20.55 -4.82
C THR A 58 -4.28 21.10 -4.30
N SER A 59 -5.24 20.25 -3.92
CA SER A 59 -6.52 20.74 -3.39
C SER A 59 -6.42 21.12 -1.92
N ALA A 60 -6.98 22.28 -1.56
CA ALA A 60 -7.15 22.73 -0.18
C ALA A 60 -8.39 22.14 0.52
N PHE A 61 -9.21 21.33 -0.17
CA PHE A 61 -10.41 20.72 0.43
C PHE A 61 -10.08 19.74 1.56
N ASN A 62 -11.02 19.57 2.49
CA ASN A 62 -10.95 18.47 3.45
C ASN A 62 -11.10 17.12 2.75
N LEU A 63 -10.45 16.08 3.29
CA LEU A 63 -10.72 14.70 2.84
C LEU A 63 -12.08 14.26 3.38
N SER A 64 -12.83 13.55 2.55
CA SER A 64 -14.02 12.79 2.95
C SER A 64 -13.64 11.48 3.65
N ASP A 65 -14.61 10.83 4.31
CA ASP A 65 -14.39 9.53 4.93
C ASP A 65 -14.12 8.43 3.91
N GLN A 66 -14.74 8.52 2.73
CA GLN A 66 -14.54 7.60 1.63
C GLN A 66 -13.13 7.75 1.03
N GLU A 67 -12.65 8.98 0.88
CA GLU A 67 -11.27 9.24 0.45
C GLU A 67 -10.26 8.70 1.48
N ARG A 68 -10.52 8.87 2.79
CA ARG A 68 -9.71 8.28 3.87
C ARG A 68 -9.70 6.75 3.80
N GLU A 69 -10.87 6.13 3.65
CA GLU A 69 -11.00 4.66 3.57
C GLU A 69 -10.30 4.10 2.32
N MET A 70 -10.47 4.75 1.16
CA MET A 70 -9.76 4.38 -0.07
C MET A 70 -8.25 4.43 0.13
N GLN A 71 -7.72 5.53 0.68
CA GLN A 71 -6.28 5.68 0.95
C GLN A 71 -5.77 4.61 1.92
N ASN A 72 -6.53 4.30 2.99
CA ASN A 72 -6.19 3.25 3.96
C ASN A 72 -6.13 1.85 3.34
N ARG A 73 -7.05 1.54 2.41
CA ARG A 73 -7.09 0.26 1.70
C ARG A 73 -5.93 0.14 0.72
N ILE A 74 -5.69 1.17 -0.08
CA ILE A 74 -4.62 1.23 -1.07
C ILE A 74 -3.24 1.16 -0.41
N TRP A 75 -3.09 1.76 0.77
CA TRP A 75 -1.84 1.76 1.53
C TRP A 75 -1.23 0.35 1.67
N ARG A 76 -2.06 -0.68 1.85
CA ARG A 76 -1.60 -2.07 1.94
C ARG A 76 -0.79 -2.49 0.70
N PHE A 77 -1.25 -2.16 -0.51
CA PHE A 77 -0.59 -2.56 -1.75
C PHE A 77 0.72 -1.80 -1.98
N LEU A 78 0.79 -0.58 -1.45
CA LEU A 78 2.00 0.23 -1.50
C LEU A 78 3.03 -0.26 -0.49
N VAL A 79 2.67 -0.42 0.79
CA VAL A 79 3.63 -0.51 1.92
C VAL A 79 3.52 -1.83 2.70
N SER A 80 2.91 -2.89 2.14
CA SER A 80 2.48 -4.09 2.90
C SER A 80 3.52 -4.57 3.94
N PRO A 81 3.16 -4.67 5.24
CA PRO A 81 4.05 -5.11 6.33
C PRO A 81 4.67 -6.50 6.13
N HIS A 82 3.94 -7.42 5.50
CA HIS A 82 4.44 -8.76 5.14
C HIS A 82 5.45 -8.73 3.98
N ALA A 83 5.55 -7.59 3.31
CA ALA A 83 6.39 -7.32 2.16
C ALA A 83 7.58 -6.40 2.48
N VAL A 84 7.72 -5.93 3.73
CA VAL A 84 8.81 -5.03 4.17
C VAL A 84 10.19 -5.63 3.88
N GLY A 85 10.30 -6.96 3.85
CA GLY A 85 11.54 -7.64 3.48
C GLY A 85 11.94 -7.52 1.99
N TRP A 86 10.99 -7.30 1.08
CA TRP A 86 11.27 -7.26 -0.36
C TRP A 86 10.96 -5.92 -1.05
N PHE A 87 10.10 -5.05 -0.52
CA PHE A 87 10.08 -3.65 -0.98
C PHE A 87 11.37 -2.90 -0.57
N GLY A 88 12.17 -3.48 0.34
CA GLY A 88 13.49 -3.00 0.76
C GLY A 88 13.42 -1.80 1.70
N ASP A 89 14.59 -1.25 2.06
CA ASP A 89 14.73 0.06 2.74
C ASP A 89 14.27 1.23 1.86
N GLY A 90 13.64 0.93 0.71
CA GLY A 90 13.05 1.91 -0.18
C GLY A 90 12.06 2.73 0.61
N THR A 91 12.40 4.00 0.81
CA THR A 91 11.43 5.01 1.14
C THR A 91 10.41 5.00 0.01
N ILE A 92 9.27 4.33 0.22
CA ILE A 92 8.05 4.74 -0.45
C ILE A 92 7.85 6.14 0.10
N ALA A 93 8.34 7.12 -0.64
CA ALA A 93 8.16 8.51 -0.31
C ALA A 93 6.65 8.74 -0.40
N LEU A 94 6.00 8.58 0.74
CA LEU A 94 4.62 8.96 0.93
C LEU A 94 4.59 10.47 1.09
N GLY A 95 4.79 11.06 -0.07
CA GLY A 95 4.39 12.38 -0.46
C GLY A 95 3.84 12.25 -1.89
N ARG A 96 3.45 13.38 -2.45
CA ARG A 96 2.90 13.44 -3.81
C ARG A 96 3.89 13.01 -4.91
N ALA A 97 5.16 12.73 -4.61
CA ALA A 97 6.13 12.13 -5.53
C ALA A 97 5.74 10.69 -5.94
N ARG A 98 6.02 10.32 -7.19
CA ARG A 98 5.78 8.98 -7.74
C ARG A 98 6.66 7.96 -7.01
N ALA A 99 6.07 7.07 -6.23
CA ALA A 99 6.80 5.95 -5.64
C ALA A 99 7.33 5.04 -6.76
N THR A 100 8.62 4.75 -6.75
CA THR A 100 9.20 3.75 -7.66
C THR A 100 8.79 2.37 -7.17
N LEU A 101 8.06 1.64 -8.01
CA LEU A 101 7.71 0.26 -7.71
C LEU A 101 8.97 -0.63 -7.72
N PRO A 102 9.00 -1.68 -6.90
CA PRO A 102 10.13 -2.60 -6.85
C PRO A 102 10.30 -3.30 -8.20
N PRO A 103 11.55 -3.60 -8.62
CA PRO A 103 11.79 -4.48 -9.76
C PRO A 103 11.08 -5.83 -9.58
N THR A 104 10.55 -6.39 -10.67
CA THR A 104 9.78 -7.65 -10.66
C THR A 104 10.53 -8.81 -9.99
N ASP A 105 11.85 -8.87 -10.14
CA ASP A 105 12.71 -9.93 -9.58
C ASP A 105 12.92 -9.82 -8.05
N GLN A 106 12.56 -8.68 -7.45
CA GLN A 106 12.94 -8.37 -6.07
C GLN A 106 12.26 -9.30 -5.07
N TYR A 107 11.01 -9.69 -5.33
CA TYR A 107 10.28 -10.64 -4.49
C TYR A 107 10.95 -12.01 -4.48
N TYR A 108 11.29 -12.55 -5.66
CA TYR A 108 12.01 -13.81 -5.77
C TYR A 108 13.39 -13.73 -5.08
N ARG A 109 14.17 -12.66 -5.32
CA ARG A 109 15.46 -12.48 -4.64
C ARG A 109 15.31 -12.45 -3.12
N TRP A 110 14.26 -11.82 -2.60
CA TRP A 110 13.97 -11.85 -1.18
C TRP A 110 13.64 -13.26 -0.70
N LEU A 111 12.70 -13.95 -1.36
CA LEU A 111 12.38 -15.34 -1.04
C LEU A 111 13.65 -16.19 -1.01
N HIS A 112 14.45 -16.17 -2.08
CA HIS A 112 15.66 -16.96 -2.25
C HIS A 112 16.64 -16.81 -1.06
N ARG A 113 16.83 -15.58 -0.55
CA ARG A 113 17.72 -15.29 0.60
C ARG A 113 17.23 -15.82 1.94
N GLN A 114 15.93 -16.09 2.10
CA GLN A 114 15.40 -16.57 3.38
C GLN A 114 15.80 -18.02 3.62
N GLU A 115 16.16 -18.32 4.86
CA GLU A 115 16.32 -19.70 5.32
C GLU A 115 14.93 -20.32 5.52
N PHE A 116 14.56 -21.23 4.61
CA PHE A 116 13.34 -22.02 4.74
C PHE A 116 13.68 -23.46 5.12
N ALA A 117 12.85 -24.06 5.98
CA ALA A 117 13.01 -25.45 6.40
C ALA A 117 12.85 -26.45 5.24
N SER A 118 12.15 -26.07 4.16
CA SER A 118 12.05 -26.85 2.92
C SER A 118 11.62 -25.98 1.74
N SER A 119 11.83 -26.48 0.51
CA SER A 119 11.39 -25.82 -0.72
C SER A 119 9.87 -25.58 -0.77
N ARG A 120 9.07 -26.43 -0.13
CA ARG A 120 7.60 -26.30 -0.05
C ARG A 120 7.17 -25.03 0.67
N VAL A 121 7.94 -24.60 1.67
CA VAL A 121 7.63 -23.39 2.45
C VAL A 121 7.75 -22.14 1.56
N ARG A 122 8.61 -22.15 0.53
CA ARG A 122 8.69 -21.06 -0.44
C ARG A 122 7.39 -20.92 -1.22
N TYR A 123 6.82 -22.02 -1.72
CA TYR A 123 5.53 -22.01 -2.41
C TYR A 123 4.38 -21.59 -1.50
N ALA A 124 4.31 -22.15 -0.28
CA ALA A 124 3.30 -21.75 0.71
C ALA A 124 3.38 -20.24 1.01
N ARG A 125 4.59 -19.69 1.08
CA ARG A 125 4.78 -18.26 1.28
C ARG A 125 4.21 -17.41 0.14
N VAL A 126 4.41 -17.82 -1.11
CA VAL A 126 3.80 -17.15 -2.27
C VAL A 126 2.27 -17.26 -2.20
N ALA A 127 1.74 -18.45 -1.90
CA ALA A 127 0.31 -18.69 -1.78
C ALA A 127 -0.34 -17.79 -0.71
N ASP A 128 0.29 -17.68 0.47
CA ASP A 128 -0.18 -16.82 1.56
C ASP A 128 -0.24 -15.34 1.14
N ASP A 129 0.82 -14.85 0.47
CA ASP A 129 0.92 -13.46 0.05
C ASP A 129 -0.12 -13.13 -1.04
N VAL A 130 -0.29 -14.01 -2.04
CA VAL A 130 -1.30 -13.86 -3.11
C VAL A 130 -2.72 -13.89 -2.52
N THR A 131 -3.00 -14.86 -1.64
CA THR A 131 -4.29 -15.00 -0.96
C THR A 131 -4.66 -13.74 -0.19
N ALA A 132 -3.69 -13.17 0.53
CA ALA A 132 -3.91 -11.98 1.33
C ALA A 132 -4.19 -10.72 0.46
N ASP A 133 -3.65 -10.66 -0.76
CA ASP A 133 -3.98 -9.60 -1.71
C ASP A 133 -5.36 -9.79 -2.33
N ILE A 134 -5.70 -11.01 -2.78
CA ILE A 134 -7.04 -11.35 -3.27
C ILE A 134 -8.10 -10.97 -2.24
N ALA A 135 -7.89 -11.33 -0.96
CA ALA A 135 -8.82 -11.01 0.12
C ALA A 135 -9.02 -9.50 0.34
N ALA A 136 -8.02 -8.68 0.00
CA ALA A 136 -8.08 -7.23 0.11
C ALA A 136 -8.77 -6.55 -1.10
N MET A 137 -8.82 -7.20 -2.27
CA MET A 137 -9.33 -6.60 -3.50
C MET A 137 -10.78 -6.12 -3.40
N PRO A 138 -11.79 -6.92 -2.97
CA PRO A 138 -13.19 -6.49 -3.03
C PRO A 138 -13.50 -5.23 -2.23
N LYS A 139 -12.92 -5.12 -1.03
CA LYS A 139 -13.13 -3.93 -0.17
C LYS A 139 -12.35 -2.71 -0.68
N THR A 140 -11.23 -2.93 -1.36
CA THR A 140 -10.46 -1.85 -1.99
C THR A 140 -11.21 -1.30 -3.19
N PHE A 141 -11.76 -2.18 -4.04
CA PHE A 141 -12.61 -1.81 -5.17
C PHE A 141 -13.84 -1.03 -4.72
N ALA A 142 -14.56 -1.53 -3.69
CA ALA A 142 -15.71 -0.83 -3.13
C ALA A 142 -15.36 0.59 -2.61
N ALA A 143 -14.20 0.76 -1.99
CA ALA A 143 -13.74 2.07 -1.51
C ALA A 143 -13.39 3.01 -2.67
N ILE A 144 -12.74 2.51 -3.73
CA ILE A 144 -12.47 3.27 -4.95
C ILE A 144 -13.79 3.68 -5.62
N CYS A 145 -14.73 2.75 -5.76
CA CYS A 145 -16.04 3.01 -6.34
C CYS A 145 -16.80 4.13 -5.59
N ALA A 146 -16.74 4.14 -4.26
CA ALA A 146 -17.35 5.19 -3.44
C ALA A 146 -16.71 6.58 -3.69
N VAL A 147 -15.40 6.65 -3.88
CA VAL A 147 -14.70 7.90 -4.21
C VAL A 147 -15.03 8.37 -5.64
N LEU A 148 -15.14 7.43 -6.59
CA LEU A 148 -15.58 7.76 -7.95
C LEU A 148 -17.00 8.36 -7.97
N ASP A 149 -17.91 7.86 -7.14
CA ASP A 149 -19.25 8.44 -7.01
C ASP A 149 -19.21 9.84 -6.38
N ILE A 150 -18.38 10.06 -5.35
CA ILE A 150 -18.20 11.40 -4.77
C ILE A 150 -17.58 12.37 -5.77
N ASP A 151 -16.59 11.95 -6.56
CA ASP A 151 -16.00 12.77 -7.61
C ASP A 151 -17.02 13.11 -8.71
N ARG A 152 -17.92 12.18 -9.03
CA ARG A 152 -19.06 12.41 -9.94
C ARG A 152 -20.02 13.44 -9.37
N GLN A 153 -20.42 13.29 -8.11
CA GLN A 153 -21.30 14.24 -7.40
C GLN A 153 -20.66 15.62 -7.33
N ARG A 154 -19.35 15.70 -7.05
CA ARG A 154 -18.57 16.96 -7.03
C ARG A 154 -18.60 17.63 -8.40
N GLY A 155 -18.43 16.87 -9.48
CA GLY A 155 -18.54 17.38 -10.85
C GLY A 155 -19.91 17.98 -11.17
N ILE A 156 -20.99 17.30 -10.77
CA ILE A 156 -22.36 17.81 -10.92
C ILE A 156 -22.56 19.08 -10.08
N ALA A 157 -22.14 19.09 -8.82
CA ALA A 157 -22.26 20.26 -7.97
C ALA A 157 -21.53 21.48 -8.56
N THR A 158 -20.33 21.29 -9.12
CA THR A 158 -19.59 22.38 -9.77
C THR A 158 -20.22 22.88 -11.07
N SER A 159 -21.05 22.08 -11.76
CA SER A 159 -21.75 22.52 -12.99
C SER A 159 -23.08 23.21 -12.69
N GLU A 160 -23.80 22.76 -11.67
CA GLU A 160 -25.16 23.23 -11.38
C GLU A 160 -25.21 24.42 -10.41
N ILE A 161 -24.22 24.57 -9.51
CA ILE A 161 -24.22 25.66 -8.54
C ILE A 161 -23.66 26.94 -9.20
N SER A 162 -24.53 27.93 -9.37
CA SER A 162 -24.15 29.25 -9.87
C SER A 162 -23.39 30.07 -8.82
N GLY A 163 -22.37 30.81 -9.25
CA GLY A 163 -21.68 31.81 -8.40
C GLY A 163 -20.57 31.26 -7.52
N LEU A 164 -20.11 30.02 -7.75
CA LEU A 164 -18.92 29.49 -7.08
C LEU A 164 -17.67 30.31 -7.44
N GLU A 165 -16.82 30.55 -6.45
CA GLU A 165 -15.56 31.25 -6.65
C GLU A 165 -14.60 30.42 -7.53
N PRO A 166 -13.77 31.05 -8.38
CA PRO A 166 -12.82 30.33 -9.23
C PRO A 166 -11.90 29.38 -8.46
N ALA A 167 -11.45 29.78 -7.26
CA ALA A 167 -10.62 28.95 -6.39
C ALA A 167 -11.34 27.65 -5.96
N MET A 168 -12.66 27.69 -5.73
CA MET A 168 -13.43 26.50 -5.38
C MET A 168 -13.51 25.51 -6.56
N LEU A 169 -13.60 26.03 -7.79
CA LEU A 169 -13.57 25.20 -9.00
C LEU A 169 -12.19 24.56 -9.22
N GLU A 170 -11.12 25.32 -8.99
CA GLU A 170 -9.74 24.84 -9.05
C GLU A 170 -9.48 23.73 -8.01
N ASP A 171 -9.90 23.94 -6.76
CA ASP A 171 -9.74 22.96 -5.70
C ASP A 171 -10.55 21.68 -5.95
N ALA A 172 -11.75 21.79 -6.51
CA ALA A 172 -12.58 20.65 -6.88
C ALA A 172 -11.92 19.81 -7.99
N ALA A 173 -11.35 20.47 -9.01
CA ALA A 173 -10.61 19.82 -10.08
C ALA A 173 -9.33 19.17 -9.56
N ALA A 174 -8.58 19.86 -8.69
CA ALA A 174 -7.37 19.36 -8.06
C ALA A 174 -7.66 18.10 -7.22
N ARG A 175 -8.72 18.08 -6.39
CA ARG A 175 -9.03 16.90 -5.56
C ARG A 175 -9.38 15.69 -6.41
N ARG A 176 -10.15 15.88 -7.49
CA ARG A 176 -10.45 14.80 -8.46
C ARG A 176 -9.17 14.29 -9.14
N ALA A 177 -8.22 15.18 -9.45
CA ALA A 177 -6.93 14.77 -9.99
C ALA A 177 -6.11 13.95 -8.96
N GLU A 178 -6.07 14.37 -7.70
CA GLU A 178 -5.42 13.64 -6.60
C GLU A 178 -6.01 12.25 -6.37
N ASN A 179 -7.35 12.13 -6.41
CA ASN A 179 -8.04 10.84 -6.29
C ASN A 179 -7.69 9.91 -7.45
N ARG A 180 -7.70 10.40 -8.70
CA ARG A 180 -7.27 9.62 -9.88
C ARG A 180 -5.81 9.16 -9.78
N THR A 181 -4.91 10.03 -9.33
CA THR A 181 -3.51 9.66 -9.12
C THR A 181 -3.37 8.56 -8.06
N THR A 182 -4.14 8.65 -6.98
CA THR A 182 -4.16 7.62 -5.93
C THR A 182 -4.67 6.28 -6.48
N ILE A 183 -5.73 6.28 -7.27
CA ILE A 183 -6.28 5.07 -7.92
C ILE A 183 -5.26 4.48 -8.90
N ALA A 184 -4.63 5.30 -9.75
CA ALA A 184 -3.61 4.83 -10.68
C ALA A 184 -2.42 4.16 -9.96
N ARG A 185 -1.99 4.69 -8.81
CA ARG A 185 -0.93 4.06 -7.99
C ARG A 185 -1.35 2.68 -7.48
N PHE A 186 -2.62 2.51 -7.13
CA PHE A 186 -3.14 1.20 -6.75
C PHE A 186 -3.09 0.21 -7.91
N VAL A 187 -3.52 0.63 -9.12
CA VAL A 187 -3.47 -0.20 -10.33
C VAL A 187 -2.02 -0.63 -10.61
N ASP A 188 -1.09 0.32 -10.67
CA ASP A 188 0.33 0.04 -10.91
C ASP A 188 0.91 -0.93 -9.85
N ALA A 189 0.55 -0.74 -8.57
CA ALA A 189 1.01 -1.60 -7.48
C ALA A 189 0.40 -3.01 -7.52
N ALA A 190 -0.88 -3.14 -7.86
CA ALA A 190 -1.55 -4.43 -7.99
C ALA A 190 -0.93 -5.26 -9.13
N ALA A 191 -0.71 -4.63 -10.29
CA ALA A 191 -0.04 -5.26 -11.43
C ALA A 191 1.38 -5.70 -11.09
N ASN A 192 2.18 -4.82 -10.48
CA ASN A 192 3.55 -5.14 -10.06
C ASN A 192 3.61 -6.33 -9.10
N ARG A 193 2.65 -6.48 -8.19
CA ARG A 193 2.59 -7.62 -7.26
C ARG A 193 2.29 -8.92 -8.00
N TYR A 194 1.32 -8.91 -8.91
CA TYR A 194 1.05 -10.06 -9.78
C TYR A 194 2.29 -10.47 -10.59
N ASP A 195 3.00 -9.51 -11.20
CA ASP A 195 4.22 -9.77 -11.96
C ASP A 195 5.32 -10.36 -11.07
N ALA A 196 5.52 -9.80 -9.87
CA ALA A 196 6.55 -10.25 -8.94
C ALA A 196 6.29 -11.68 -8.43
N TYR A 197 5.02 -12.03 -8.20
CA TYR A 197 4.62 -13.38 -7.78
C TYR A 197 4.73 -14.40 -8.91
N SER A 198 4.31 -14.02 -10.12
CA SER A 198 4.45 -14.86 -11.32
C SER A 198 5.92 -15.14 -11.61
N TYR A 199 6.77 -14.11 -11.55
CA TYR A 199 8.21 -14.27 -11.70
C TYR A 199 8.80 -15.22 -10.65
N ALA A 200 8.38 -15.11 -9.40
CA ALA A 200 8.84 -16.01 -8.35
C ALA A 200 8.40 -17.46 -8.57
N LEU A 201 7.15 -17.69 -9.00
CA LEU A 201 6.66 -19.04 -9.32
C LEU A 201 7.51 -19.69 -10.43
N ASP A 202 7.76 -18.98 -11.53
CA ASP A 202 8.57 -19.47 -12.64
C ASP A 202 9.98 -19.88 -12.19
N HIS A 203 10.61 -19.07 -11.35
CA HIS A 203 11.96 -19.34 -10.86
C HIS A 203 11.97 -20.49 -9.85
N LEU A 204 10.97 -20.59 -8.98
CA LEU A 204 10.84 -21.72 -8.05
C LEU A 204 10.63 -23.04 -8.79
N LEU A 205 9.89 -23.03 -9.91
CA LEU A 205 9.70 -24.20 -10.78
C LEU A 205 11.02 -24.69 -11.40
N VAL A 206 11.95 -23.78 -11.69
CA VAL A 206 13.29 -24.13 -12.18
C VAL A 206 14.21 -24.57 -11.04
N GLU A 207 14.23 -23.83 -9.93
CA GLU A 207 15.12 -24.09 -8.79
C GLU A 207 14.76 -25.38 -8.05
N THR A 208 13.46 -25.56 -7.76
CA THR A 208 12.93 -26.66 -6.94
C THR A 208 11.51 -27.04 -7.40
N PRO A 209 11.36 -27.83 -8.48
CA PRO A 209 10.06 -28.22 -8.99
C PRO A 209 9.24 -28.98 -7.93
N HIS A 210 7.98 -28.56 -7.71
CA HIS A 210 7.11 -29.18 -6.71
C HIS A 210 5.62 -29.02 -7.06
N GLN A 211 4.75 -29.93 -6.58
CA GLN A 211 3.31 -29.95 -6.91
C GLN A 211 2.53 -28.72 -6.38
N GLU A 212 2.98 -28.10 -5.29
CA GLU A 212 2.43 -26.88 -4.68
C GLU A 212 2.40 -25.69 -5.66
N ALA A 213 3.18 -25.75 -6.75
CA ALA A 213 3.11 -24.78 -7.84
C ALA A 213 1.71 -24.67 -8.46
N VAL A 214 0.95 -25.77 -8.51
CA VAL A 214 -0.41 -25.79 -9.08
C VAL A 214 -1.38 -24.93 -8.26
N GLU A 215 -1.24 -24.94 -6.93
CA GLU A 215 -2.06 -24.09 -6.05
C GLU A 215 -1.74 -22.61 -6.25
N VAL A 216 -0.44 -22.29 -6.31
CA VAL A 216 0.02 -20.91 -6.54
C VAL A 216 -0.45 -20.39 -7.91
N ASP A 217 -0.36 -21.20 -8.96
CA ASP A 217 -0.83 -20.85 -10.31
C ASP A 217 -2.33 -20.55 -10.35
N GLY A 218 -3.14 -21.35 -9.64
CA GLY A 218 -4.58 -21.09 -9.47
C GLY A 218 -4.86 -19.75 -8.76
N LEU A 219 -4.16 -19.47 -7.67
CA LEU A 219 -4.28 -18.20 -6.95
C LEU A 219 -3.82 -17.01 -7.81
N LEU A 220 -2.77 -17.16 -8.61
CA LEU A 220 -2.34 -16.12 -9.55
C LEU A 220 -3.39 -15.84 -10.62
N SER A 221 -4.09 -16.86 -11.10
CA SER A 221 -5.21 -16.71 -12.05
C SER A 221 -6.37 -15.92 -11.42
N ASP A 222 -6.69 -16.18 -10.16
CA ASP A 222 -7.70 -15.41 -9.42
C ASP A 222 -7.26 -13.94 -9.22
N LEU A 223 -6.00 -13.71 -8.85
CA LEU A 223 -5.46 -12.36 -8.70
C LEU A 223 -5.45 -11.61 -10.04
N ALA A 224 -5.09 -12.28 -11.14
CA ALA A 224 -5.08 -11.70 -12.49
C ALA A 224 -6.46 -11.16 -12.90
N THR A 225 -7.53 -11.80 -12.45
CA THR A 225 -8.91 -11.32 -12.71
C THR A 225 -9.13 -9.94 -12.07
N TYR A 226 -8.69 -9.74 -10.83
CA TYR A 226 -8.78 -8.43 -10.18
C TYR A 226 -7.83 -7.40 -10.79
N VAL A 227 -6.60 -7.79 -11.12
CA VAL A 227 -5.64 -6.89 -11.77
C VAL A 227 -6.18 -6.40 -13.11
N GLY A 228 -6.69 -7.31 -13.95
CA GLY A 228 -7.28 -6.96 -15.23
C GLY A 228 -8.50 -6.03 -15.10
N ALA A 229 -9.36 -6.24 -14.11
CA ALA A 229 -10.47 -5.33 -13.82
C ALA A 229 -9.95 -3.94 -13.38
N ALA A 230 -8.95 -3.89 -12.51
CA ALA A 230 -8.34 -2.64 -12.05
C ALA A 230 -7.70 -1.83 -13.20
N GLU A 231 -6.99 -2.49 -14.10
CA GLU A 231 -6.38 -1.88 -15.30
C GLU A 231 -7.43 -1.31 -16.27
N GLN A 232 -8.60 -1.95 -16.34
CA GLN A 232 -9.74 -1.49 -17.13
C GLN A 232 -10.55 -0.39 -16.41
N GLY A 233 -10.24 -0.10 -15.15
CA GLY A 233 -10.99 0.85 -14.32
C GLY A 233 -12.33 0.33 -13.81
N GLU A 234 -12.53 -0.99 -13.84
CA GLU A 234 -13.74 -1.70 -13.41
C GLU A 234 -13.68 -1.94 -11.89
N PHE A 235 -13.89 -0.88 -11.12
CA PHE A 235 -13.96 -0.94 -9.64
C PHE A 235 -15.39 -1.08 -9.10
N CYS A 236 -16.35 -0.76 -9.98
CA CYS A 236 -17.79 -0.89 -9.82
C CYS A 236 -18.26 -1.83 -10.95
#